data_AF-A0A0H1RI28-F1
#
_entry.id   AF-A0A0H1RI28-F1
#
_cell.length_a   1.000
_cell.length_b   1.000
_cell.length_c   1.000
_cell.angle_alpha   90.00
_cell.angle_beta   90.00
_cell.angle_gamma   90.00
#
_symmetry.space_group_name_H-M   'P 1'
#
loop_
_entity.id
_entity.type
_entity.pdbx_description
1 polymer ?
#
loop_
_entity_poly.entity_id
_entity_poly.type
_entity_poly.pdbx_seq_one_letter_code
_entity_poly.pdbx_strand_id
1 'polypeptide(L)'
;MATILLSNLTVIENASAGTVIGTLSVDGGTENETFTFTLADSLSERFEIRLNTTTGLHELVVKTGGNTLFDFETAELKEFALSISATGDVGTVISDASFTISVTDNTAPTDISLSNASVIEHAAAGAEIGVLSAIDSDLNETFTFTLTDDAGGVSRSSTAGSW
;
A
#
# COMPACT_ATOMS: atom_id res chain seq x y z
N MET A 1 -25.80 16.70 -12.20
CA MET A 1 -25.70 16.82 -10.73
C MET A 1 -24.21 16.85 -10.42
N ALA A 2 -23.79 17.64 -9.44
CA ALA A 2 -22.37 17.71 -9.09
C ALA A 2 -21.95 16.43 -8.33
N THR A 3 -20.70 16.00 -8.49
CA THR A 3 -20.16 14.77 -7.88
C THR A 3 -18.71 14.96 -7.51
N ILE A 4 -18.30 14.49 -6.33
CA ILE A 4 -16.90 14.51 -5.90
C ILE A 4 -16.17 13.37 -6.58
N LEU A 5 -14.99 13.65 -7.12
CA LEU A 5 -14.06 12.66 -7.65
C LEU A 5 -12.81 12.63 -6.77
N LEU A 6 -12.25 11.43 -6.60
CA LEU A 6 -10.96 11.22 -5.95
C LEU A 6 -10.07 10.47 -6.93
N SER A 7 -8.89 11.01 -7.23
CA SER A 7 -8.04 10.52 -8.32
C SER A 7 -7.43 9.14 -8.09
N ASN A 8 -7.39 8.69 -6.84
CA ASN A 8 -6.83 7.39 -6.46
C ASN A 8 -7.51 6.88 -5.18
N LEU A 9 -7.72 5.57 -5.11
CA LEU A 9 -8.48 4.90 -4.06
C LEU A 9 -7.64 3.86 -3.31
N THR A 10 -6.32 3.98 -3.39
CA THR A 10 -5.40 3.06 -2.71
C THR A 10 -4.42 3.80 -1.82
N VAL A 11 -4.06 3.16 -0.71
CA VAL A 11 -2.98 3.59 0.17
C VAL A 11 -2.09 2.38 0.45
N ILE A 12 -0.79 2.57 0.50
CA ILE A 12 0.13 1.49 0.86
C ILE A 12 0.01 1.18 2.35
N GLU A 13 0.14 -0.08 2.75
CA GLU A 13 0.30 -0.40 4.16
C GLU A 13 1.54 0.31 4.75
N ASN A 14 1.56 0.46 6.07
CA ASN A 14 2.60 1.18 6.80
C ASN A 14 2.82 2.64 6.34
N ALA A 15 1.88 3.22 5.60
CA ALA A 15 2.00 4.57 5.07
C ALA A 15 2.38 5.57 6.17
N SER A 16 3.36 6.42 5.86
CA SER A 16 3.79 7.50 6.76
C SER A 16 2.79 8.67 6.76
N ALA A 17 2.78 9.43 7.84
CA ALA A 17 2.05 10.70 7.87
C ALA A 17 2.53 11.62 6.74
N GLY A 18 1.60 12.27 6.05
CA GLY A 18 1.87 13.13 4.91
C GLY A 18 1.83 12.42 3.54
N THR A 19 1.69 11.10 3.48
CA THR A 19 1.50 10.37 2.21
C THR A 19 0.22 10.85 1.52
N VAL A 20 0.35 11.34 0.28
CA VAL A 20 -0.78 11.77 -0.54
C VAL A 20 -1.43 10.54 -1.17
N ILE A 21 -2.73 10.36 -0.93
CA ILE A 21 -3.52 9.27 -1.51
C ILE A 21 -3.98 9.68 -2.90
N GLY A 22 -4.63 10.86 -3.01
CA GLY A 22 -5.14 11.37 -4.27
C GLY A 22 -5.66 12.80 -4.16
N THR A 23 -6.00 13.40 -5.29
CA THR A 23 -6.57 14.75 -5.36
C THR A 23 -8.10 14.69 -5.44
N LEU A 24 -8.75 15.62 -4.74
CA LEU A 24 -10.19 15.82 -4.76
C LEU A 24 -10.57 16.85 -5.81
N SER A 25 -11.60 16.55 -6.60
CA SER A 25 -12.23 17.49 -7.53
C SER A 25 -13.73 17.32 -7.52
N VAL A 26 -14.45 18.27 -8.13
CA VAL A 26 -15.88 18.15 -8.37
C VAL A 26 -16.12 18.14 -9.87
N ASP A 27 -16.87 17.14 -10.36
CA ASP A 27 -17.42 17.12 -11.72
C ASP A 27 -18.88 17.59 -11.68
N GLY A 28 -19.23 18.48 -12.61
CA GLY A 28 -20.47 19.26 -12.55
C GLY A 28 -20.46 20.33 -11.44
N GLY A 29 -21.49 21.17 -11.39
CA GLY A 29 -21.55 22.33 -10.51
C GLY A 29 -21.59 23.63 -11.30
N THR A 30 -21.42 24.76 -10.61
CA THR A 30 -21.38 26.07 -11.25
C THR A 30 -19.97 26.36 -11.76
N GLU A 31 -19.84 27.02 -12.91
CA GLU A 31 -18.52 27.37 -13.47
C GLU A 31 -17.73 28.28 -12.51
N ASN A 32 -16.41 28.07 -12.44
CA ASN A 32 -15.47 28.83 -11.61
C ASN A 32 -15.78 28.83 -10.10
N GLU A 33 -16.47 27.78 -9.62
CA GLU A 33 -16.75 27.58 -8.21
C GLU A 33 -15.54 26.95 -7.49
N THR A 34 -15.22 27.47 -6.31
CA THR A 34 -14.19 26.94 -5.42
C THR A 34 -14.85 26.09 -4.35
N PHE A 35 -14.39 24.84 -4.21
CA PHE A 35 -14.97 23.88 -3.27
C PHE A 35 -14.14 23.76 -2.00
N THR A 36 -14.84 23.80 -0.86
CA THR A 36 -14.32 23.35 0.43
C THR A 36 -14.81 21.93 0.67
N PHE A 37 -13.87 21.01 0.92
CA PHE A 37 -14.18 19.61 1.21
C PHE A 37 -14.11 19.33 2.71
N THR A 38 -15.03 18.51 3.21
CA THR A 38 -15.06 18.09 4.61
C THR A 38 -15.10 16.57 4.66
N LEU A 39 -14.15 15.98 5.39
CA LEU A 39 -14.09 14.54 5.69
C LEU A 39 -14.97 14.24 6.91
N ALA A 40 -15.72 13.14 6.86
CA ALA A 40 -16.45 12.66 8.03
C ALA A 40 -15.52 12.22 9.18
N ASP A 41 -15.92 12.51 10.41
CA ASP A 41 -15.05 12.36 11.59
C ASP A 41 -14.60 10.92 11.88
N SER A 42 -15.33 9.90 11.40
CA SER A 42 -15.08 8.48 11.73
C SER A 42 -13.68 7.98 11.38
N LEU A 43 -12.99 8.65 10.44
CA LEU A 43 -11.63 8.32 10.04
C LEU A 43 -10.68 9.52 10.08
N SER A 44 -11.07 10.59 10.77
CA SER A 44 -10.30 11.84 10.89
C SER A 44 -8.98 11.69 11.67
N GLU A 45 -8.75 10.55 12.33
CA GLU A 45 -7.46 10.20 12.92
C GLU A 45 -6.47 9.61 11.89
N ARG A 46 -6.98 8.96 10.84
CA ARG A 46 -6.17 8.30 9.79
C ARG A 46 -5.96 9.19 8.58
N PHE A 47 -6.99 9.91 8.17
CA PHE A 47 -6.99 10.74 6.97
C PHE A 47 -7.27 12.19 7.31
N GLU A 48 -6.72 13.08 6.50
CA GLU A 48 -7.06 14.49 6.47
C GLU A 48 -7.18 14.97 5.03
N ILE A 49 -7.91 16.08 4.84
CA ILE A 49 -7.94 16.78 3.57
C ILE A 49 -7.06 18.02 3.72
N ARG A 50 -6.07 18.16 2.85
CA ARG A 50 -5.10 19.26 2.86
C ARG A 50 -5.15 20.02 1.54
N LEU A 51 -5.11 21.35 1.60
CA LEU A 51 -4.88 22.17 0.41
C LEU A 51 -3.38 22.17 0.06
N ASN A 52 -3.04 21.74 -1.15
CA ASN A 52 -1.71 21.95 -1.70
C ASN A 52 -1.62 23.36 -2.28
N THR A 53 -0.87 24.24 -1.62
CA THR A 53 -0.76 25.66 -2.02
C THR A 53 0.05 25.87 -3.30
N THR A 54 0.77 24.86 -3.78
CA THR A 54 1.54 24.93 -5.04
C THR A 54 0.65 24.60 -6.24
N THR A 55 -0.21 23.58 -6.12
CA THR A 55 -1.11 23.16 -7.19
C THR A 55 -2.50 23.81 -7.12
N GLY A 56 -2.89 24.31 -5.94
CA GLY A 56 -4.24 24.80 -5.64
C GLY A 56 -5.27 23.68 -5.48
N LEU A 57 -4.86 22.41 -5.46
CA LEU A 57 -5.75 21.26 -5.36
C LEU A 57 -5.87 20.79 -3.91
N HIS A 58 -7.05 20.27 -3.55
CA HIS A 58 -7.23 19.56 -2.29
C HIS A 58 -6.76 18.11 -2.45
N GLU A 59 -6.01 17.63 -1.48
CA GLU A 59 -5.43 16.29 -1.43
C GLU A 59 -6.03 15.54 -0.24
N LEU A 60 -6.42 14.28 -0.45
CA LEU A 60 -6.61 13.34 0.64
C LEU A 60 -5.23 12.82 1.06
N VAL A 61 -4.91 12.92 2.34
CA VAL A 61 -3.58 12.65 2.89
C VAL A 61 -3.70 11.75 4.12
N VAL A 62 -2.71 10.88 4.34
CA VAL A 62 -2.55 10.16 5.60
C VAL A 62 -2.16 11.15 6.70
N LYS A 63 -3.04 11.32 7.69
CA LYS A 63 -2.81 12.19 8.85
C LYS A 63 -1.87 11.53 9.85
N THR A 64 -2.24 10.34 10.31
CA THR A 64 -1.45 9.52 11.22
C THR A 64 -1.08 8.24 10.51
N GLY A 65 0.23 8.04 10.32
CA GLY A 65 0.76 6.84 9.69
C GLY A 65 1.05 5.70 10.69
N GLY A 66 1.59 4.62 10.16
CA GLY A 66 2.13 3.50 10.94
C GLY A 66 1.37 2.18 10.76
N ASN A 67 2.04 1.10 11.17
CA ASN A 67 1.61 -0.28 10.96
C ASN A 67 0.24 -0.57 11.59
N THR A 68 -0.04 -0.11 12.82
CA THR A 68 -1.33 -0.38 13.47
C THR A 68 -2.53 0.33 12.82
N LEU A 69 -2.29 1.26 11.89
CA LEU A 69 -3.35 2.01 11.20
C LEU A 69 -3.54 1.57 9.74
N PHE A 70 -2.49 1.03 9.12
CA PHE A 70 -2.52 0.52 7.76
C PHE A 70 -1.68 -0.76 7.76
N ASP A 71 -2.32 -1.89 7.95
CA ASP A 71 -1.70 -3.21 8.02
C ASP A 71 -2.57 -4.15 7.18
N PHE A 72 -1.98 -4.70 6.13
CA PHE A 72 -2.70 -5.50 5.15
C PHE A 72 -3.04 -6.89 5.71
N GLU A 73 -2.24 -7.41 6.63
CA GLU A 73 -2.39 -8.73 7.25
C GLU A 73 -3.60 -8.73 8.20
N THR A 74 -3.92 -7.57 8.79
CA THR A 74 -5.12 -7.37 9.61
C THR A 74 -6.37 -7.21 8.74
N ALA A 75 -7.28 -8.19 8.80
CA ALA A 75 -8.48 -8.26 7.97
C ALA A 75 -9.35 -6.99 8.03
N GLU A 76 -9.48 -6.35 9.20
CA GLU A 76 -10.28 -5.13 9.39
C GLU A 76 -9.61 -3.85 8.85
N LEU A 77 -8.34 -3.91 8.44
CA LEU A 77 -7.55 -2.77 7.98
C LEU A 77 -7.29 -2.77 6.47
N LYS A 78 -7.84 -3.75 5.74
CA LYS A 78 -7.68 -3.85 4.27
C LYS A 78 -8.40 -2.77 3.50
N GLU A 79 -9.49 -2.23 4.03
CA GLU A 79 -10.29 -1.21 3.35
C GLU A 79 -10.94 -0.25 4.35
N PHE A 80 -11.08 1.02 3.94
CA PHE A 80 -11.73 2.05 4.74
C PHE A 80 -12.83 2.74 3.93
N ALA A 81 -14.04 2.76 4.48
CA ALA A 81 -15.15 3.52 3.92
C ALA A 81 -15.09 4.99 4.39
N LEU A 82 -14.82 5.90 3.47
CA LEU A 82 -14.80 7.35 3.71
C LEU A 82 -16.08 7.98 3.17
N SER A 83 -16.63 8.94 3.92
CA SER A 83 -17.62 9.89 3.41
C SER A 83 -17.01 11.28 3.38
N ILE A 84 -17.16 11.96 2.24
CA ILE A 84 -16.69 13.32 1.99
C ILE A 84 -17.88 14.16 1.53
N SER A 85 -17.99 15.37 2.06
CA SER A 85 -18.91 16.39 1.57
C SER A 85 -18.15 17.55 0.95
N ALA A 86 -18.81 18.29 0.06
CA ALA A 86 -18.26 19.49 -0.56
C ALA A 86 -19.28 20.63 -0.53
N THR A 87 -18.82 21.82 -0.18
CA THR A 87 -19.58 23.07 -0.30
C THR A 87 -18.81 24.01 -1.21
N GLY A 88 -19.43 24.40 -2.30
CA GLY A 88 -18.93 25.43 -3.21
C GLY A 88 -19.31 26.82 -2.74
N ASP A 89 -18.47 27.80 -3.05
CA ASP A 89 -18.66 29.20 -2.67
C ASP A 89 -19.82 29.90 -3.42
N VAL A 90 -20.36 29.27 -4.47
CA VAL A 90 -21.49 29.77 -5.26
C VAL A 90 -22.77 28.95 -5.02
N GLY A 91 -22.75 28.02 -4.05
CA GLY A 91 -23.93 27.35 -3.51
C GLY A 91 -24.14 25.91 -3.97
N THR A 92 -23.24 25.32 -4.76
CA THR A 92 -23.27 23.87 -5.01
C THR A 92 -22.95 23.13 -3.71
N VAL A 93 -23.81 22.19 -3.33
CA VAL A 93 -23.62 21.36 -2.13
C VAL A 93 -23.69 19.89 -2.53
N ILE A 94 -22.70 19.13 -2.07
CA ILE A 94 -22.65 17.67 -2.17
C ILE A 94 -22.55 17.15 -0.74
N SER A 95 -23.64 16.58 -0.23
CA SER A 95 -23.75 16.25 1.19
C SER A 95 -23.04 14.96 1.60
N ASP A 96 -22.95 13.98 0.70
CA ASP A 96 -22.33 12.69 0.99
C ASP A 96 -21.81 12.05 -0.31
N ALA A 97 -20.49 11.88 -0.40
CA ALA A 97 -19.82 11.10 -1.41
C ALA A 97 -19.01 10.00 -0.71
N SER A 98 -19.40 8.75 -0.96
CA SER A 98 -18.75 7.58 -0.39
C SER A 98 -17.60 7.09 -1.27
N PHE A 99 -16.46 6.83 -0.64
CA PHE A 99 -15.28 6.24 -1.26
C PHE A 99 -14.81 5.06 -0.42
N THR A 100 -14.30 4.02 -1.06
CA THR A 100 -13.57 2.93 -0.40
C THR A 100 -12.10 3.10 -0.71
N ILE A 101 -11.27 3.27 0.32
CA ILE A 101 -9.81 3.30 0.19
C ILE A 101 -9.28 1.91 0.54
N SER A 102 -8.69 1.23 -0.45
CA SER A 102 -8.09 -0.09 -0.26
C SER A 102 -6.62 0.04 0.14
N VAL A 103 -6.19 -0.77 1.11
CA VAL A 103 -4.79 -0.89 1.49
C VAL A 103 -4.10 -1.87 0.57
N THR A 104 -2.94 -1.50 0.04
CA THR A 104 -2.11 -2.38 -0.80
C THR A 104 -0.92 -2.87 -0.01
N ASP A 105 -0.67 -4.17 -0.15
CA ASP A 105 0.45 -4.91 0.45
C ASP A 105 1.81 -4.44 -0.10
N ASN A 106 2.83 -4.31 0.75
CA ASN A 106 4.20 -3.96 0.36
C ASN A 106 5.22 -4.28 1.47
N THR A 107 5.39 -5.55 1.83
CA THR A 107 6.56 -5.99 2.58
C THR A 107 7.65 -6.51 1.64
N ALA A 108 8.88 -6.34 2.08
CA ALA A 108 10.04 -6.94 1.45
C ALA A 108 10.68 -7.92 2.44
N PRO A 109 11.38 -8.97 1.96
CA PRO A 109 11.81 -10.04 2.86
C PRO A 109 12.73 -9.56 3.95
N THR A 110 12.44 -9.99 5.17
CA THR A 110 13.19 -9.64 6.37
C THR A 110 14.38 -10.56 6.63
N ASP A 111 14.33 -11.80 6.14
CA ASP A 111 15.41 -12.77 6.32
C ASP A 111 15.39 -13.87 5.24
N ILE A 112 16.45 -14.68 5.19
CA ILE A 112 16.55 -15.88 4.37
C ILE A 112 16.94 -17.05 5.26
N SER A 113 16.17 -18.13 5.20
CA SER A 113 16.45 -19.38 5.89
C SER A 113 16.91 -20.46 4.90
N LEU A 114 17.79 -21.35 5.36
CA LEU A 114 18.24 -22.54 4.64
C LEU A 114 17.86 -23.78 5.47
N SER A 115 17.09 -24.70 4.89
CA SER A 115 16.53 -25.84 5.63
C SER A 115 17.59 -26.82 6.15
N ASN A 116 18.79 -26.82 5.57
CA ASN A 116 19.88 -27.67 6.00
C ASN A 116 21.24 -27.02 5.65
N ALA A 117 22.12 -26.93 6.66
CA ALA A 117 23.44 -26.30 6.53
C ALA A 117 24.58 -27.34 6.43
N SER A 118 24.25 -28.60 6.15
CA SER A 118 25.22 -29.70 6.11
C SER A 118 25.03 -30.57 4.88
N VAL A 119 26.14 -31.05 4.32
CA VAL A 119 26.15 -31.96 3.16
C VAL A 119 26.97 -33.19 3.53
N ILE A 120 26.51 -34.37 3.10
CA ILE A 120 27.24 -35.62 3.31
C ILE A 120 28.54 -35.59 2.50
N GLU A 121 29.64 -35.97 3.13
CA GLU A 121 30.91 -36.15 2.42
C GLU A 121 30.74 -37.17 1.28
N HIS A 122 31.20 -36.82 0.08
CA HIS A 122 30.99 -37.59 -1.17
C HIS A 122 29.56 -37.64 -1.71
N ALA A 123 28.71 -36.66 -1.36
CA ALA A 123 27.43 -36.49 -2.04
C ALA A 123 27.62 -36.40 -3.57
N ALA A 124 26.73 -37.06 -4.31
CA ALA A 124 26.75 -37.04 -5.76
C ALA A 124 26.50 -35.62 -6.29
N ALA A 125 27.03 -35.30 -7.48
CA ALA A 125 26.74 -34.04 -8.14
C ALA A 125 25.23 -33.88 -8.35
N GLY A 126 24.69 -32.74 -7.94
CA GLY A 126 23.25 -32.47 -7.95
C GLY A 126 22.50 -32.93 -6.70
N ALA A 127 23.19 -33.39 -5.65
CA ALA A 127 22.58 -33.61 -4.35
C ALA A 127 21.98 -32.31 -3.80
N GLU A 128 20.75 -32.40 -3.30
CA GLU A 128 20.09 -31.28 -2.62
C GLU A 128 20.80 -30.99 -1.30
N ILE A 129 21.23 -29.73 -1.12
CA ILE A 129 21.88 -29.26 0.10
C ILE A 129 20.81 -28.86 1.11
N GLY A 130 19.81 -28.12 0.65
CA GLY A 130 18.68 -27.62 1.41
C GLY A 130 17.82 -26.72 0.52
N VAL A 131 16.71 -26.24 1.07
CA VAL A 131 15.76 -25.35 0.43
C VAL A 131 15.94 -23.96 1.02
N LEU A 132 16.05 -22.95 0.16
CA LEU A 132 16.03 -21.54 0.56
C LEU A 132 14.58 -21.07 0.70
N SER A 133 14.30 -20.34 1.77
CA SER A 133 13.03 -19.64 1.97
C SER A 133 13.30 -18.23 2.48
N ALA A 134 12.43 -17.27 2.16
CA ALA A 134 12.51 -15.92 2.72
C ALA A 134 11.52 -15.80 3.89
N ILE A 135 11.85 -14.99 4.89
CA ILE A 135 10.93 -14.62 5.95
C ILE A 135 10.31 -13.28 5.55
N ASP A 136 9.05 -13.31 5.16
CA ASP A 136 8.27 -12.14 4.77
C ASP A 136 6.89 -12.22 5.46
N SER A 137 6.31 -11.08 5.82
CA SER A 137 4.94 -11.01 6.34
C SER A 137 3.89 -11.05 5.24
N ASP A 138 4.25 -10.76 4.00
CA ASP A 138 3.36 -10.81 2.84
C ASP A 138 2.97 -12.25 2.52
N LEU A 139 1.67 -12.51 2.44
CA LEU A 139 1.15 -13.82 2.09
C LEU A 139 1.17 -14.03 0.56
N ASN A 140 1.56 -15.23 0.12
CA ASN A 140 1.54 -15.67 -1.28
C ASN A 140 2.55 -14.97 -2.22
N GLU A 141 3.67 -14.46 -1.70
CA GLU A 141 4.78 -13.95 -2.53
C GLU A 141 5.69 -15.07 -3.07
N THR A 142 6.37 -14.78 -4.20
CA THR A 142 7.41 -15.65 -4.77
C THR A 142 8.76 -14.95 -4.72
N PHE A 143 9.74 -15.59 -4.08
CA PHE A 143 11.09 -15.04 -3.92
C PHE A 143 12.07 -15.60 -4.95
N THR A 144 12.93 -14.73 -5.48
CA THR A 144 14.06 -15.14 -6.31
C THR A 144 15.35 -15.04 -5.50
N PHE A 145 16.03 -16.17 -5.32
CA PHE A 145 17.32 -16.22 -4.65
C PHE A 145 18.44 -16.25 -5.70
N THR A 146 19.49 -15.45 -5.47
CA THR A 146 20.70 -15.48 -6.29
C THR A 146 21.89 -15.78 -5.40
N LEU A 147 22.74 -16.70 -5.85
CA LEU A 147 24.01 -16.96 -5.19
C LEU A 147 25.02 -15.93 -5.69
N THR A 148 25.57 -15.12 -4.80
CA THR A 148 26.52 -14.05 -5.14
C THR A 148 27.97 -14.51 -5.16
N ASP A 149 28.23 -15.71 -4.65
CA ASP A 149 29.52 -16.39 -4.66
C ASP A 149 29.31 -17.84 -5.13
N ASP A 150 30.25 -18.40 -5.89
CA ASP A 150 30.13 -19.76 -6.41
C ASP A 150 30.72 -20.82 -5.46
N ALA A 151 31.12 -20.40 -4.24
CA ALA A 151 31.85 -21.20 -3.27
C ALA A 151 33.08 -21.88 -3.87
N GLY A 152 33.72 -21.26 -4.88
CA GLY A 152 34.85 -21.84 -5.61
C GLY A 152 34.45 -22.80 -6.74
N GLY A 153 33.20 -22.72 -7.24
CA GLY A 153 32.72 -23.44 -8.43
C GLY A 153 31.88 -24.70 -8.17
N VAL A 154 31.36 -24.89 -6.95
CA VAL A 154 30.67 -26.12 -6.51
C VAL A 154 29.15 -26.04 -6.41
N SER A 155 28.53 -24.87 -6.62
CA SER A 155 27.08 -24.68 -6.46
C SER A 155 26.38 -24.29 -7.77
N ARG A 156 25.23 -24.89 -8.09
CA ARG A 156 24.34 -24.47 -9.19
C ARG A 156 23.04 -23.89 -8.61
N SER A 157 22.64 -22.72 -9.12
CA SER A 157 21.36 -22.04 -8.83
C SER A 157 20.16 -22.96 -9.12
N SER A 158 19.29 -23.16 -8.14
CA SER A 158 17.96 -23.77 -8.34
C SER A 158 16.86 -22.72 -8.12
N THR A 159 16.01 -22.56 -9.13
CA THR A 159 14.76 -21.79 -9.01
C THR A 159 13.78 -22.64 -8.19
N ALA A 160 13.41 -22.19 -6.99
CA ALA A 160 12.35 -22.83 -6.21
C ALA A 160 10.99 -22.34 -6.76
N GLY A 161 10.15 -23.30 -7.18
CA GLY A 161 8.86 -23.04 -7.82
C GLY A 161 7.70 -22.86 -6.83
N SER A 162 6.74 -22.06 -7.30
CA SER A 162 5.32 -21.85 -6.93
C SER A 162 4.72 -22.56 -5.72
N TRP A 163 4.11 -21.77 -4.82
CA TRP A 163 2.83 -22.07 -4.14
C TRP A 163 1.99 -20.81 -4.01
#